data_AF-A0A172YK65-F1
#
_entry.id   AF-A0A172YK65-F1
#
_cell.length_a   1.000
_cell.length_b   1.000
_cell.length_c   1.000
_cell.angle_alpha   90.00
_cell.angle_beta   90.00
_cell.angle_gamma   90.00
#
_symmetry.space_group_name_H-M   'P 1'
#
loop_
_entity.id
_entity.type
_entity.pdbx_description
1 polymer ?
#
loop_
_entity_poly.entity_id
_entity_poly.type
_entity_poly.pdbx_seq_one_letter_code
_entity_poly.pdbx_strand_id
1 'polypeptide(L)'
;MLASWLDGWIMGLGLIVAIGAQNAYVLQQGMRGRHPWMVASICTLCDVGLTALGVFGVASALQAWPKATRMLAWAAAALLLLLAGQAFWRAVFQRRGLHPLDAPAGSRLATLFATLAVSLLNPHVYLDTVAMLGGIGATRPSPLGFVIGAACASAAWFFSLVAGARRFAATLASARSWRWIDGAIGTVLLAIAIRLLHG
;
A
#
# COMPACT_ATOMS: atom_id res chain seq x y z
N MET A 1 25.96 -4.20 -7.40
CA MET A 1 25.17 -3.93 -6.17
C MET A 1 24.50 -2.56 -6.20
N LEU A 2 25.24 -1.46 -6.40
CA LEU A 2 24.64 -0.10 -6.41
C LEU A 2 23.51 0.07 -7.45
N ALA A 3 23.68 -0.43 -8.68
CA ALA A 3 22.63 -0.36 -9.70
C ALA A 3 21.35 -1.09 -9.28
N SER A 4 21.46 -2.33 -8.76
CA SER A 4 20.30 -3.09 -8.26
C SER A 4 19.65 -2.40 -7.06
N TRP A 5 20.44 -1.77 -6.18
CA TRP A 5 19.92 -0.95 -5.09
C TRP A 5 19.12 0.25 -5.59
N LEU A 6 19.64 1.00 -6.58
CA LEU A 6 18.93 2.12 -7.19
C LEU A 6 17.63 1.68 -7.86
N ASP A 7 17.66 0.55 -8.60
CA ASP A 7 16.47 -0.04 -9.20
C ASP A 7 15.40 -0.36 -8.14
N GLY A 8 15.80 -1.01 -7.04
CA GLY A 8 14.92 -1.34 -5.93
C GLY A 8 14.34 -0.10 -5.24
N TRP A 9 15.17 0.93 -5.04
CA TRP A 9 14.74 2.20 -4.48
C TRP A 9 13.71 2.92 -5.36
N ILE A 10 14.01 3.06 -6.66
CA ILE A 10 13.14 3.77 -7.61
C ILE A 10 11.82 3.02 -7.81
N MET A 11 11.87 1.71 -8.03
CA MET A 11 10.66 0.90 -8.23
C MET A 11 9.83 0.77 -6.95
N GLY A 12 10.49 0.58 -5.80
CA GLY A 12 9.85 0.57 -4.50
C GLY A 12 9.10 1.88 -4.24
N LEU A 13 9.75 3.04 -4.41
CA LEU A 13 9.08 4.33 -4.30
C LEU A 13 7.94 4.48 -5.31
N GLY A 14 8.17 4.13 -6.58
CA GLY A 14 7.15 4.27 -7.63
C GLY A 14 5.84 3.53 -7.32
N LEU A 15 5.94 2.34 -6.69
CA LEU A 15 4.77 1.54 -6.32
C LEU A 15 4.16 1.99 -4.99
N ILE A 16 4.99 2.30 -4.00
CA ILE A 16 4.53 2.64 -2.65
C ILE A 16 3.88 4.03 -2.60
N VAL A 17 4.31 4.97 -3.45
CA VAL A 17 3.78 6.36 -3.49
C VAL A 17 2.32 6.40 -3.97
N ALA A 18 1.87 5.42 -4.76
CA ALA A 18 0.49 5.34 -5.21
C ALA A 18 -0.47 5.33 -3.99
N ILE A 19 -1.40 6.29 -3.93
CA ILE A 19 -2.24 6.47 -2.74
C ILE A 19 -3.29 5.35 -2.67
N GLY A 20 -3.02 4.34 -1.85
CA GLY A 20 -3.94 3.25 -1.51
C GLY A 20 -4.50 3.32 -0.08
N ALA A 21 -5.29 2.31 0.31
CA ALA A 21 -5.91 2.23 1.64
C ALA A 21 -4.89 2.25 2.79
N GLN A 22 -3.72 1.63 2.59
CA GLN A 22 -2.60 1.63 3.55
C GLN A 22 -2.04 3.04 3.75
N ASN A 23 -1.71 3.77 2.67
CA ASN A 23 -1.24 5.15 2.75
C ASN A 23 -2.25 6.09 3.42
N ALA A 24 -3.54 5.94 3.10
CA ALA A 24 -4.61 6.71 3.73
C ALA A 24 -4.72 6.43 5.24
N TYR A 25 -4.61 5.17 5.65
CA TYR A 25 -4.60 4.77 7.06
C TYR A 25 -3.38 5.31 7.81
N VAL A 26 -2.17 5.16 7.24
CA VAL A 26 -0.92 5.68 7.81
C VAL A 26 -1.02 7.20 8.00
N LEU A 27 -1.52 7.92 6.99
CA LEU A 27 -1.74 9.36 7.07
C LEU A 27 -2.74 9.70 8.17
N GLN A 28 -3.86 8.97 8.27
CA GLN A 28 -4.90 9.20 9.27
C GLN A 28 -4.36 9.01 10.70
N GLN A 29 -3.55 7.98 10.94
CA GLN A 29 -2.92 7.76 12.25
C GLN A 29 -1.85 8.82 12.55
N GLY A 30 -1.09 9.24 11.53
CA GLY A 30 -0.15 10.34 11.61
C GLY A 30 -0.81 11.67 12.00
N MET A 31 -1.92 12.02 11.36
CA MET A 31 -2.70 13.23 11.64
C MET A 31 -3.31 13.20 13.05
N ARG A 32 -3.74 12.03 13.53
CA ARG A 32 -4.32 11.84 14.86
C ARG A 32 -3.28 11.73 15.98
N GLY A 33 -1.98 11.66 15.65
CA GLY A 33 -0.92 11.41 16.63
C GLY A 33 -1.01 10.05 17.32
N ARG A 34 -1.77 9.09 16.75
CA ARG A 34 -2.01 7.77 17.35
C ARG A 34 -0.96 6.76 16.88
N HIS A 35 0.08 6.60 17.70
CA HIS A 35 1.22 5.72 17.41
C HIS A 35 1.81 5.84 15.99
N PRO A 36 2.02 7.06 15.46
CA PRO A 36 2.46 7.32 14.09
C PRO A 36 3.68 6.49 13.67
N TRP A 37 4.72 6.49 14.50
CA TRP A 37 5.97 5.82 14.23
C TRP A 37 5.85 4.29 14.27
N MET A 38 4.98 3.77 15.15
CA MET A 38 4.70 2.33 15.19
C MET A 38 4.03 1.87 13.89
N VAL A 39 3.08 2.67 13.38
CA VAL A 39 2.39 2.39 12.12
C VAL A 39 3.38 2.38 10.96
N ALA A 40 4.26 3.39 10.86
CA ALA A 40 5.31 3.44 9.84
C ALA A 40 6.26 2.22 9.90
N SER A 41 6.67 1.81 11.10
CA SER A 41 7.54 0.65 11.29
C SER A 41 6.85 -0.65 10.85
N ILE A 42 5.59 -0.87 11.22
CA ILE A 42 4.86 -2.08 10.83
C ILE A 42 4.70 -2.15 9.31
N CYS A 43 4.30 -1.05 8.66
CA CYS A 43 4.17 -1.00 7.20
C CYS A 43 5.50 -1.28 6.51
N THR A 44 6.59 -0.66 6.98
CA THR A 44 7.94 -0.90 6.45
C THR A 44 8.34 -2.37 6.60
N LEU A 45 8.12 -2.98 7.77
CA LEU A 45 8.46 -4.39 8.00
C LEU A 45 7.64 -5.34 7.11
N CYS A 46 6.35 -5.05 6.91
CA CYS A 46 5.50 -5.84 6.01
C CYS A 46 6.00 -5.74 4.57
N ASP A 47 6.29 -4.53 4.07
CA ASP A 47 6.80 -4.30 2.72
C ASP A 47 8.13 -5.00 2.49
N VAL A 48 9.07 -4.91 3.44
CA VAL A 48 10.37 -5.57 3.35
C VAL A 48 10.20 -7.09 3.32
N GLY A 49 9.37 -7.64 4.20
CA GLY A 49 9.09 -9.07 4.25
C GLY A 49 8.47 -9.58 2.96
N LEU A 50 7.47 -8.88 2.43
CA LEU A 50 6.80 -9.24 1.18
C LEU A 50 7.72 -9.08 -0.04
N THR A 51 8.55 -8.03 -0.08
CA THR A 51 9.52 -7.83 -1.16
C THR A 51 10.58 -8.93 -1.14
N ALA A 52 11.12 -9.28 0.04
CA ALA A 52 12.06 -10.37 0.17
C ALA A 52 11.42 -11.71 -0.24
N LEU A 53 10.17 -11.97 0.18
CA LEU A 53 9.43 -13.17 -0.19
C LEU A 53 9.17 -13.23 -1.71
N GLY A 54 8.88 -12.10 -2.35
CA GLY A 54 8.79 -12.01 -3.80
C GLY A 54 10.14 -12.30 -4.48
N VAL A 55 11.17 -11.53 -4.14
CA VAL A 55 12.48 -11.63 -4.79
C VAL A 55 13.11 -13.01 -4.61
N PHE A 56 13.02 -13.60 -3.43
CA PHE A 56 13.66 -14.89 -3.12
C PHE A 56 12.73 -16.11 -3.22
N GLY A 57 11.40 -15.92 -3.17
CA GLY A 57 10.42 -17.02 -3.14
C GLY A 57 9.53 -17.14 -4.38
N VAL A 58 9.24 -16.05 -5.10
CA VAL A 58 8.35 -16.07 -6.29
C VAL A 58 9.11 -16.41 -7.57
N ALA A 59 10.40 -16.09 -7.66
CA ALA A 59 11.23 -16.36 -8.83
C ALA A 59 11.31 -17.86 -9.21
N SER A 60 11.27 -18.75 -8.21
CA SER A 60 11.30 -20.20 -8.38
C SER A 60 9.90 -20.82 -8.55
N ALA A 61 8.86 -20.23 -7.95
CA ALA A 61 7.50 -20.78 -7.96
C ALA A 61 6.67 -20.34 -9.19
N LEU A 62 6.80 -19.09 -9.67
CA LEU A 62 5.97 -18.58 -10.77
C LEU A 62 6.35 -19.14 -12.15
N GLN A 63 7.61 -19.55 -12.35
CA GLN A 63 8.02 -20.19 -13.61
C GLN A 63 7.39 -21.58 -13.79
N ALA A 64 6.96 -22.22 -12.70
CA ALA A 64 6.42 -23.56 -12.76
C ALA A 64 4.92 -23.60 -13.13
N TRP A 65 4.13 -22.54 -12.90
CA TRP A 65 2.66 -22.57 -13.01
C TRP A 65 2.03 -21.33 -13.68
N PRO A 66 2.04 -21.22 -15.03
CA PRO A 66 1.46 -20.10 -15.78
C PRO A 66 -0.06 -19.92 -15.63
N LYS A 67 -0.78 -20.94 -15.17
CA LYS A 67 -2.21 -20.84 -14.84
C LYS A 67 -2.45 -20.09 -13.53
N ALA A 68 -1.51 -20.16 -12.59
CA ALA A 68 -1.62 -19.49 -11.29
C ALA A 68 -1.56 -17.97 -11.44
N THR A 69 -0.70 -17.44 -12.33
CA THR A 69 -0.62 -16.00 -12.65
C THR A 69 -1.92 -15.47 -13.25
N ARG A 70 -2.57 -16.23 -14.13
CA ARG A 70 -3.84 -15.83 -14.74
C ARG A 70 -4.98 -15.85 -13.71
N MET A 71 -5.05 -16.88 -12.85
CA MET A 71 -6.02 -16.91 -11.74
C MET A 71 -5.79 -15.77 -10.74
N LEU A 72 -4.54 -15.43 -10.43
CA LEU A 72 -4.19 -14.29 -9.59
C LEU A 72 -4.70 -12.97 -10.19
N ALA A 73 -4.54 -12.78 -11.50
CA ALA A 73 -4.99 -11.58 -12.20
C ALA A 73 -6.52 -11.42 -12.15
N TRP A 74 -7.28 -12.51 -12.34
CA TRP A 74 -8.74 -12.49 -12.22
C TRP A 74 -9.20 -12.25 -10.78
N ALA A 75 -8.57 -12.89 -9.80
CA ALA A 75 -8.85 -12.67 -8.37
C ALA A 75 -8.58 -11.21 -7.97
N ALA A 76 -7.48 -10.65 -8.46
CA ALA A 76 -7.14 -9.25 -8.26
C ALA A 76 -8.10 -8.27 -8.92
N ALA A 77 -8.54 -8.55 -10.15
CA ALA A 77 -9.50 -7.71 -10.85
C ALA A 77 -10.85 -7.67 -10.12
N ALA A 78 -11.37 -8.81 -9.69
CA ALA A 78 -12.61 -8.88 -8.91
C ALA A 78 -12.55 -8.04 -7.64
N LEU A 79 -11.38 -8.03 -7.02
CA LEU A 79 -11.16 -7.39 -5.74
C LEU A 79 -10.90 -5.88 -5.87
N LEU A 80 -10.22 -5.43 -6.93
CA LEU A 80 -10.16 -4.02 -7.33
C LEU A 80 -11.55 -3.43 -7.50
N LEU A 81 -12.44 -4.17 -8.17
CA LEU A 81 -13.82 -3.73 -8.41
C LEU A 81 -14.59 -3.58 -7.09
N LEU A 82 -14.42 -4.52 -6.16
CA LEU A 82 -15.02 -4.42 -4.81
C LEU A 82 -14.50 -3.20 -4.05
N LEU A 83 -13.18 -2.96 -4.06
CA LEU A 83 -12.56 -1.83 -3.38
C LEU A 83 -12.97 -0.49 -4.00
N ALA A 84 -13.05 -0.43 -5.33
CA ALA A 84 -13.56 0.74 -6.06
C ALA A 84 -15.01 1.04 -5.66
N GLY A 85 -15.87 0.02 -5.61
CA GLY A 85 -17.25 0.15 -5.15
C GLY A 85 -17.36 0.68 -3.71
N GLN A 86 -16.54 0.16 -2.79
CA GLN A 86 -16.49 0.66 -1.41
C GLN A 86 -15.99 2.11 -1.31
N ALA A 87 -15.00 2.49 -2.12
CA ALA A 87 -14.49 3.86 -2.18
C ALA A 87 -15.57 4.83 -2.67
N PHE A 88 -16.27 4.49 -3.75
CA PHE A 88 -17.40 5.28 -4.25
C PHE A 88 -18.55 5.34 -3.24
N TRP A 89 -18.85 4.24 -2.55
CA TRP A 89 -19.87 4.22 -1.51
C TRP A 89 -19.54 5.20 -0.37
N ARG A 90 -18.29 5.24 0.09
CA ARG A 90 -17.86 6.21 1.11
C ARG A 90 -17.93 7.65 0.60
N ALA A 91 -17.50 7.90 -0.64
CA ALA A 91 -17.56 9.22 -1.26
C ALA A 91 -19.00 9.74 -1.36
N VAL A 92 -19.97 8.87 -1.65
CA VAL A 92 -21.37 9.25 -1.86
C VAL A 92 -22.17 9.28 -0.56
N PHE A 93 -22.08 8.23 0.27
CA PHE A 93 -23.03 7.97 1.36
C PHE A 93 -22.50 8.22 2.77
N GLN A 94 -21.19 8.30 3.00
CA GLN A 94 -20.70 8.64 4.34
C GLN A 94 -20.80 10.16 4.59
N ARG A 95 -21.82 10.56 5.36
CA ARG A 95 -21.80 11.85 6.07
C ARG A 95 -20.89 11.70 7.28
N ARG A 96 -19.60 12.04 7.16
CA ARG A 96 -18.71 12.16 8.34
C ARG A 96 -19.09 13.41 9.13
N GLY A 97 -20.11 13.26 9.98
CA GLY A 97 -20.63 14.29 10.90
C GLY A 97 -20.13 14.17 12.33
N LEU A 98 -19.08 13.40 12.60
CA LEU A 98 -18.42 13.37 13.91
C LEU A 98 -17.01 13.89 13.75
N HIS A 99 -16.68 14.93 14.51
CA HIS A 99 -15.35 15.48 14.58
C HIS A 99 -14.37 14.32 14.86
N PRO A 100 -13.41 14.01 13.96
CA PRO A 100 -12.54 12.84 14.10
C PRO A 100 -11.64 12.85 15.34
N LEU A 101 -11.72 13.91 16.15
CA LEU A 101 -11.01 14.14 17.40
C LEU A 101 -11.73 13.56 18.63
N ASP A 102 -13.03 13.24 18.53
CA ASP A 102 -13.86 12.82 19.69
C ASP A 102 -13.92 11.29 19.91
N ALA A 103 -13.32 10.50 19.02
CA ALA A 103 -13.26 9.05 19.23
C ALA A 103 -12.25 8.73 20.35
N PRO A 104 -12.57 7.86 21.34
CA PRO A 104 -11.63 7.51 22.40
C PRO A 104 -10.28 7.05 21.84
N ALA A 105 -9.20 7.33 22.57
CA ALA A 105 -7.85 6.93 22.20
C ALA A 105 -7.82 5.40 22.02
N GLY A 106 -7.74 4.95 20.77
CA GLY A 106 -7.70 3.53 20.44
C GLY A 106 -6.49 2.87 21.08
N SER A 107 -6.69 1.66 21.62
CA SER A 107 -5.62 0.83 22.19
C SER A 107 -4.46 0.64 21.20
N ARG A 108 -3.21 0.59 21.73
CA ARG A 108 -2.00 0.25 20.96
C ARG A 108 -2.16 -1.05 20.19
N LEU A 109 -2.77 -2.06 20.81
CA LEU A 109 -3.06 -3.35 20.20
C LEU A 109 -4.04 -3.21 19.03
N ALA A 110 -5.11 -2.44 19.19
CA ALA A 110 -6.07 -2.19 18.12
C ALA A 110 -5.40 -1.51 16.91
N THR A 111 -4.51 -0.55 17.16
CA THR A 111 -3.74 0.13 16.11
C THR A 111 -2.79 -0.83 15.40
N LEU A 112 -2.12 -1.72 16.14
CA LEU A 112 -1.23 -2.74 15.59
C LEU A 112 -1.99 -3.71 14.68
N PHE A 113 -3.09 -4.29 15.15
CA PHE A 113 -3.89 -5.23 14.35
C PHE A 113 -4.50 -4.55 13.13
N ALA A 114 -4.99 -3.32 13.26
CA ALA A 114 -5.50 -2.56 12.11
C ALA A 114 -4.40 -2.24 11.09
N THR A 115 -3.18 -1.97 11.53
CA THR A 115 -2.04 -1.71 10.63
C THR A 115 -1.61 -2.98 9.89
N LEU A 116 -1.55 -4.11 10.59
CA LEU A 116 -1.30 -5.40 9.97
C LEU A 116 -2.41 -5.78 8.99
N ALA A 117 -3.67 -5.56 9.38
CA ALA A 117 -4.81 -5.83 8.53
C ALA A 117 -4.75 -5.02 7.24
N VAL A 118 -4.54 -3.71 7.31
CA VAL A 118 -4.51 -2.87 6.10
C VAL A 118 -3.30 -3.17 5.21
N SER A 119 -2.19 -3.65 5.77
CA SER A 119 -0.98 -3.96 5.00
C SER A 119 -1.03 -5.37 4.38
N LEU A 120 -1.48 -6.38 5.12
CA LEU A 120 -1.44 -7.79 4.71
C LEU A 120 -2.75 -8.28 4.09
N LEU A 121 -3.92 -7.81 4.55
CA LEU A 121 -5.19 -8.17 3.90
C LEU A 121 -5.44 -7.32 2.65
N ASN A 122 -4.50 -6.44 2.27
CA ASN A 122 -4.55 -5.73 1.01
C ASN A 122 -4.09 -6.67 -0.12
N PRO A 123 -5.00 -7.16 -0.96
CA PRO A 123 -4.71 -8.11 -2.03
C PRO A 123 -3.76 -7.54 -3.10
N HIS A 124 -3.74 -6.20 -3.26
CA HIS A 124 -2.83 -5.53 -4.16
C HIS A 124 -1.37 -5.74 -3.79
N VAL A 125 -1.07 -5.85 -2.50
CA VAL A 125 0.31 -6.00 -2.01
C VAL A 125 0.97 -7.26 -2.56
N TYR A 126 0.19 -8.31 -2.82
CA TYR A 126 0.71 -9.56 -3.37
C TYR A 126 1.00 -9.46 -4.87
N LEU A 127 0.26 -8.65 -5.60
CA LEU A 127 0.56 -8.39 -7.00
C LEU A 127 1.73 -7.43 -7.16
N ASP A 128 1.66 -6.30 -6.47
CA ASP A 128 2.58 -5.19 -6.68
C ASP A 128 3.94 -5.52 -6.08
N THR A 129 3.97 -6.04 -4.85
CA THR A 129 5.20 -6.28 -4.10
C THR A 129 5.73 -7.68 -4.32
N VAL A 130 4.88 -8.70 -4.18
CA VAL A 130 5.34 -10.11 -4.21
C VAL A 130 5.54 -10.59 -5.65
N ALA A 131 4.59 -10.34 -6.55
CA ALA A 131 4.67 -10.82 -7.94
C ALA A 131 5.51 -9.89 -8.84
N MET A 132 5.17 -8.61 -8.93
CA MET A 132 5.81 -7.69 -9.88
C MET A 132 7.19 -7.22 -9.39
N LEU A 133 7.25 -6.56 -8.23
CA LEU A 133 8.51 -6.07 -7.66
C LEU A 133 9.45 -7.24 -7.33
N GLY A 134 8.91 -8.34 -6.81
CA GLY A 134 9.62 -9.60 -6.58
C GLY A 134 10.19 -10.21 -7.86
N GLY A 135 9.39 -10.34 -8.91
CA GLY A 135 9.83 -10.87 -10.20
C GLY A 135 10.93 -10.02 -10.83
N ILE A 136 10.81 -8.69 -10.80
CA ILE A 136 11.85 -7.79 -11.31
C ILE A 136 13.12 -7.90 -10.45
N GLY A 137 13.00 -7.84 -9.13
CA GLY A 137 14.15 -7.89 -8.22
C GLY A 137 14.94 -9.20 -8.31
N ALA A 138 14.27 -10.31 -8.59
CA ALA A 138 14.90 -11.61 -8.78
C ALA A 138 15.80 -11.68 -10.04
N THR A 139 15.48 -10.90 -11.08
CA THR A 139 16.27 -10.87 -12.32
C THR A 139 17.48 -9.95 -12.24
N ARG A 140 17.63 -9.17 -11.17
CA ARG A 140 18.73 -8.21 -11.03
C ARG A 140 20.05 -8.90 -10.70
N PRO A 141 21.21 -8.34 -11.13
CA PRO A 141 22.54 -8.87 -10.80
C PRO A 141 22.83 -8.99 -9.29
N SER A 142 22.14 -8.22 -8.46
CA SER A 142 22.20 -8.34 -7.00
C SER A 142 20.79 -8.24 -6.40
N PRO A 143 20.08 -9.39 -6.25
CA PRO A 143 18.73 -9.42 -5.71
C PRO A 143 18.66 -8.88 -4.27
N LEU A 144 19.68 -9.18 -3.45
CA LEU A 144 19.81 -8.60 -2.11
C LEU A 144 19.98 -7.08 -2.14
N GLY A 145 20.82 -6.57 -3.06
CA GLY A 145 20.98 -5.13 -3.25
C GLY A 145 19.66 -4.45 -3.61
N PHE A 146 18.86 -5.10 -4.46
CA PHE A 146 17.51 -4.64 -4.82
C PHE A 146 16.55 -4.62 -3.64
N VAL A 147 16.48 -5.69 -2.84
CA VAL A 147 15.64 -5.75 -1.64
C VAL A 147 16.03 -4.65 -0.65
N ILE A 148 17.32 -4.40 -0.44
CA ILE A 148 17.79 -3.32 0.43
C ILE A 148 17.36 -1.95 -0.12
N GLY A 149 17.46 -1.74 -1.44
CA GLY A 149 16.98 -0.51 -2.08
C GLY A 149 15.49 -0.27 -1.85
N ALA A 150 14.67 -1.29 -2.09
CA ALA A 150 13.23 -1.23 -1.87
C ALA A 150 12.87 -1.04 -0.38
N ALA A 151 13.62 -1.66 0.54
CA ALA A 151 13.47 -1.48 1.98
C ALA A 151 13.72 -0.03 2.39
N CYS A 152 14.82 0.56 1.90
CA CYS A 152 15.17 1.94 2.16
C CYS A 152 14.09 2.90 1.60
N ALA A 153 13.54 2.61 0.42
CA ALA A 153 12.44 3.37 -0.17
C ALA A 153 11.17 3.35 0.69
N SER A 154 10.75 2.16 1.13
CA SER A 154 9.58 1.97 2.00
C SER A 154 9.75 2.71 3.33
N ALA A 155 10.91 2.59 3.97
CA ALA A 155 11.23 3.29 5.20
C ALA A 155 11.21 4.82 4.99
N ALA A 156 11.91 5.32 3.96
CA ALA A 156 11.93 6.75 3.67
C ALA A 156 10.50 7.28 3.46
N TRP A 157 9.68 6.59 2.68
CA TRP A 157 8.32 7.00 2.41
C TRP A 157 7.43 7.03 3.66
N PHE A 158 7.28 5.90 4.37
CA PHE A 158 6.31 5.83 5.48
C PHE A 158 6.71 6.76 6.64
N PHE A 159 8.00 6.89 6.93
CA PHE A 159 8.46 7.81 7.97
C PHE A 159 8.27 9.27 7.54
N SER A 160 8.56 9.63 6.28
CA SER A 160 8.27 10.97 5.76
C SER A 160 6.78 11.29 5.76
N LEU A 161 5.93 10.33 5.38
CA LEU A 161 4.48 10.50 5.33
C LEU A 161 3.90 10.76 6.72
N VAL A 162 4.37 10.00 7.72
CA VAL A 162 3.98 10.18 9.12
C VAL A 162 4.53 11.48 9.72
N ALA A 163 5.79 11.83 9.42
CA ALA A 163 6.39 13.09 9.86
C ALA A 163 5.64 14.31 9.29
N GLY A 164 5.24 14.23 8.02
CA GLY A 164 4.48 15.26 7.32
C GLY A 164 2.99 15.29 7.68
N ALA A 165 2.43 14.18 8.20
CA ALA A 165 1.00 14.02 8.41
C ALA A 165 0.38 15.13 9.26
N ARG A 166 1.07 15.60 10.32
CA ARG A 166 0.56 16.69 11.18
C ARG A 166 0.38 18.02 10.42
N ARG A 167 1.19 18.26 9.39
CA ARG A 167 1.09 19.45 8.53
C ARG A 167 -0.09 19.34 7.56
N PHE A 168 -0.37 18.13 7.08
CA PHE A 168 -1.54 17.81 6.27
C PHE A 168 -2.85 17.79 7.06
N ALA A 169 -2.81 17.51 8.37
CA ALA A 169 -4.00 17.52 9.23
C ALA A 169 -4.74 18.87 9.22
N ALA A 170 -3.99 19.98 9.14
CA ALA A 170 -4.55 21.33 9.10
C ALA A 170 -5.22 21.64 7.75
N THR A 171 -4.74 21.07 6.64
CA THR A 171 -5.24 21.35 5.28
C THR A 171 -6.32 20.36 4.81
N LEU A 172 -6.34 19.14 5.35
CA LEU A 172 -7.29 18.07 5.01
C LEU A 172 -8.42 17.88 6.04
N ALA A 173 -8.64 18.86 6.92
CA ALA A 173 -9.67 18.81 7.95
C ALA A 173 -11.11 18.79 7.38
N SER A 174 -11.32 19.15 6.11
CA SER A 174 -12.66 19.25 5.53
C SER A 174 -13.20 17.89 5.04
N ALA A 175 -14.46 17.59 5.35
CA ALA A 175 -15.16 16.41 4.84
C ALA A 175 -15.20 16.36 3.30
N ARG A 176 -15.14 17.52 2.63
CA ARG A 176 -15.13 17.64 1.17
C ARG A 176 -13.82 17.13 0.56
N SER A 177 -12.67 17.42 1.18
CA SER A 177 -11.37 16.94 0.72
C SER A 177 -11.29 15.41 0.75
N TRP A 178 -11.86 14.80 1.79
CA TRP A 178 -11.91 13.34 1.91
C TRP A 178 -12.81 12.67 0.86
N ARG A 179 -13.94 13.29 0.51
CA ARG A 179 -14.83 12.77 -0.56
C ARG A 179 -14.16 12.78 -1.93
N TRP A 180 -13.38 13.82 -2.23
CA TRP A 180 -12.59 13.89 -3.46
C TRP A 180 -11.50 12.83 -3.51
N ILE A 181 -10.83 12.58 -2.38
CA ILE A 181 -9.81 11.53 -2.27
C ILE A 181 -10.43 10.15 -2.48
N ASP A 182 -11.53 9.82 -1.80
CA ASP A 182 -12.23 8.54 -1.99
C ASP A 182 -12.70 8.36 -3.45
N GLY A 183 -13.20 9.43 -4.10
CA GLY A 183 -13.59 9.41 -5.51
C GLY A 183 -12.43 9.19 -6.49
N ALA A 184 -11.29 9.85 -6.25
CA ALA A 184 -10.09 9.68 -7.07
C ALA A 184 -9.52 8.27 -6.95
N ILE A 185 -9.45 7.73 -5.73
CA ILE A 185 -9.01 6.34 -5.47
C ILE A 185 -9.92 5.35 -6.18
N GLY A 186 -11.25 5.47 -6.04
CA GLY A 186 -12.19 4.57 -6.72
C GLY A 186 -12.01 4.56 -8.24
N THR A 187 -11.75 5.72 -8.84
CA THR A 187 -11.54 5.87 -10.29
C THR A 187 -10.25 5.18 -10.76
N VAL A 188 -9.15 5.38 -10.04
CA VAL A 188 -7.86 4.73 -10.37
C VAL A 188 -7.96 3.21 -10.24
N LEU A 189 -8.57 2.70 -9.16
CA LEU A 189 -8.75 1.26 -8.95
C LEU A 189 -9.59 0.62 -10.06
N LEU A 190 -10.66 1.30 -10.49
CA LEU A 190 -11.49 0.84 -11.61
C LEU A 190 -10.71 0.80 -12.93
N ALA A 191 -9.91 1.82 -13.22
CA ALA A 191 -9.09 1.86 -14.43
C ALA A 191 -8.05 0.72 -14.48
N ILE A 192 -7.40 0.43 -13.35
CA ILE A 192 -6.45 -0.68 -13.23
C ILE A 192 -7.16 -2.02 -13.41
N ALA A 193 -8.35 -2.21 -12.81
CA ALA A 193 -9.13 -3.43 -12.96
C ALA A 193 -9.48 -3.72 -14.43
N ILE A 194 -9.93 -2.69 -15.15
CA ILE A 194 -10.28 -2.79 -16.58
C ILE A 194 -9.03 -3.14 -17.41
N ARG A 195 -7.87 -2.53 -17.12
CA ARG A 195 -6.62 -2.85 -17.81
C ARG A 195 -6.18 -4.29 -17.55
N LEU A 196 -6.25 -4.73 -16.29
CA LEU A 196 -5.85 -6.08 -15.88
C LEU A 196 -6.72 -7.18 -16.52
N LEU A 197 -7.99 -6.88 -16.82
CA LEU A 197 -8.91 -7.78 -17.50
C LEU A 197 -8.74 -7.82 -19.02
N HIS A 198 -8.22 -6.74 -19.63
CA HIS A 198 -8.04 -6.63 -21.08
C HIS A 198 -6.61 -6.94 -21.57
N GLY A 199 -5.62 -7.03 -20.67
CA GLY A 199 -4.21 -7.27 -21.01
C GLY A 199 -3.41 -5.99 -21.20
#